data_AF-A0A0L6CPY6-F1
#
_entry.id   AF-A0A0L6CPY6-F1
#
_cell.length_a   1.000
_cell.length_b   1.000
_cell.length_c   1.000
_cell.angle_alpha   90.00
_cell.angle_beta   90.00
_cell.angle_gamma   90.00
#
_symmetry.space_group_name_H-M   'P 1'
#
loop_
_entity.id
_entity.type
_entity.pdbx_description
1 polymer ?
#
loop_
_entity_poly.entity_id
_entity_poly.type
_entity_poly.pdbx_seq_one_letter_code
_entity_poly.pdbx_strand_id
1 'polypeptide(L)'
;MTKRDPFKYFKTSREIIRLAVMLYVRFPLSLRNVEDLLHERGIDVSHEAVRFWWHRLGPLFAAEIKKRRVAGLKSSRWRWHLDEMFVKINGERHYLWRAVDHEGEVLESFVTKKRDKKAALKFLKKAMRKHGRPDVIVTDRLRSYGAAMKEIGNADRQETGRWLNNRAENSHLPFRRRERAMLRFRRVRSLQKFAAIHASVYNLFNSERSLYSRSNFKRHRAAALAEWRNLCTA
;
A
#
# COMPACT_ATOMS: atom_id res chain seq x y z
N MET A 1 3.52 27.89 -11.76
CA MET A 1 4.18 27.69 -10.45
C MET A 1 5.35 26.73 -10.63
N THR A 2 6.56 27.10 -10.23
CA THR A 2 7.73 26.19 -10.25
C THR A 2 7.58 25.10 -9.19
N LYS A 3 7.88 23.84 -9.54
CA LYS A 3 7.92 22.76 -8.55
C LYS A 3 9.09 22.99 -7.59
N ARG A 4 8.81 23.10 -6.30
CA ARG A 4 9.85 23.14 -5.26
C ARG A 4 10.44 21.74 -5.10
N ASP A 5 11.74 21.56 -5.36
CA ASP A 5 12.43 20.28 -5.19
C ASP A 5 12.15 19.70 -3.78
N PRO A 6 11.51 18.52 -3.65
CA PRO A 6 11.22 17.93 -2.36
C PRO A 6 12.48 17.54 -1.59
N PHE A 7 13.61 17.37 -2.28
CA PHE A 7 14.93 17.10 -1.69
C PHE A 7 15.72 18.36 -1.30
N LYS A 8 15.18 19.58 -1.52
CA LYS A 8 15.88 20.80 -1.08
C LYS A 8 16.15 20.77 0.43
N TYR A 9 17.36 21.20 0.80
CA TYR A 9 17.92 21.25 2.16
C TYR A 9 18.29 19.90 2.82
N PHE A 10 18.37 18.80 2.08
CA PHE A 10 19.05 17.59 2.60
C PHE A 10 20.55 17.63 2.29
N LYS A 11 21.38 17.27 3.29
CA LYS A 11 22.83 17.06 3.10
C LYS A 11 23.14 15.70 2.47
N THR A 12 22.32 14.69 2.73
CA THR A 12 22.44 13.32 2.20
C THR A 12 21.96 13.23 0.75
N SER A 13 22.58 12.37 -0.07
CA SER A 13 22.21 12.22 -1.49
C SER A 13 20.77 11.73 -1.68
N ARG A 14 20.13 12.17 -2.78
CA ARG A 14 18.76 11.76 -3.15
C ARG A 14 18.62 10.24 -3.26
N GLU A 15 19.69 9.55 -3.65
CA GLU A 15 19.69 8.09 -3.83
C GLU A 15 19.70 7.34 -2.50
N ILE A 16 20.53 7.75 -1.54
CA ILE A 16 20.55 7.18 -0.19
C ILE A 16 19.20 7.38 0.49
N ILE A 17 18.60 8.57 0.34
CA ILE A 17 17.27 8.87 0.89
C ILE A 17 16.19 7.97 0.26
N ARG A 18 16.21 7.78 -1.07
CA ARG A 18 15.32 6.82 -1.76
C ARG A 18 15.58 5.37 -1.33
N LEU A 19 16.83 4.98 -1.08
CA LEU A 19 17.20 3.64 -0.62
C LEU A 19 16.67 3.37 0.79
N ALA A 20 16.96 4.26 1.74
CA ALA A 20 16.52 4.15 3.14
C ALA A 20 14.99 4.05 3.25
N VAL A 21 14.25 4.91 2.51
CA VAL A 21 12.78 4.87 2.49
C VAL A 21 12.27 3.60 1.77
N MET A 22 12.97 3.07 0.76
CA MET A 22 12.61 1.77 0.17
C MET A 22 12.78 0.64 1.18
N LEU A 23 13.93 0.57 1.84
CA LEU A 23 14.28 -0.51 2.77
C LEU A 23 13.23 -0.61 3.89
N TYR A 24 12.96 0.53 4.54
CA TYR A 24 12.00 0.65 5.63
C TYR A 24 10.54 0.33 5.25
N VAL A 25 10.10 0.62 4.02
CA VAL A 25 8.71 0.42 3.60
C VAL A 25 8.47 -0.94 2.96
N ARG A 26 9.47 -1.48 2.24
CA ARG A 26 9.36 -2.71 1.44
C ARG A 26 9.64 -3.98 2.25
N PHE A 27 10.56 -3.92 3.21
CA PHE A 27 11.02 -5.07 3.98
C PHE A 27 10.56 -4.95 5.45
N PRO A 28 10.47 -6.06 6.20
CA PRO A 28 10.04 -6.05 7.61
C PRO A 28 11.19 -5.59 8.55
N LEU A 29 11.79 -4.44 8.25
CA LEU A 29 12.89 -3.85 9.00
C LEU A 29 12.37 -2.80 10.00
N SER A 30 13.02 -2.66 11.16
CA SER A 30 12.82 -1.48 12.00
C SER A 30 13.61 -0.28 11.45
N LEU A 31 13.38 0.92 11.99
CA LEU A 31 14.15 2.10 11.61
C LEU A 31 15.64 1.98 11.99
N ARG A 32 15.96 1.26 13.07
CA ARG A 32 17.35 0.98 13.50
C ARG A 32 18.04 0.01 12.55
N ASN A 33 17.38 -1.08 12.18
CA ASN A 33 17.89 -2.01 11.16
C ASN A 33 18.23 -1.33 9.82
N VAL A 34 17.60 -0.19 9.49
CA VAL A 34 17.92 0.58 8.28
C VAL A 34 19.09 1.55 8.51
N GLU A 35 19.27 2.06 9.72
CA GLU A 35 20.48 2.78 10.18
C GLU A 35 21.69 1.82 10.18
N ASP A 36 21.57 0.63 10.79
CA ASP A 36 22.59 -0.43 10.81
C ASP A 36 23.04 -0.83 9.39
N LEU A 37 22.08 -1.16 8.50
CA LEU A 37 22.34 -1.55 7.09
C LEU A 37 22.88 -0.42 6.20
N LEU A 38 22.81 0.84 6.65
CA LEU A 38 23.46 1.98 6.00
C LEU A 38 24.87 2.20 6.58
N HIS A 39 25.05 2.02 7.88
CA HIS A 39 26.36 2.07 8.54
C HIS A 39 27.31 0.99 7.99
N GLU A 40 26.83 -0.24 7.75
CA GLU A 40 27.54 -1.31 7.01
C GLU A 40 28.05 -0.88 5.60
N ARG A 41 27.50 0.21 5.05
CA ARG A 41 27.84 0.77 3.73
C ARG A 41 28.63 2.08 3.82
N GLY A 42 29.14 2.43 5.00
CA GLY A 42 29.85 3.69 5.25
C GLY A 42 28.95 4.93 5.23
N ILE A 43 27.63 4.75 5.41
CA ILE A 43 26.64 5.82 5.36
C ILE A 43 26.12 6.10 6.77
N ASP A 44 26.74 7.07 7.44
CA ASP A 44 26.32 7.51 8.78
C ASP A 44 25.00 8.31 8.73
N VAL A 45 23.91 7.69 9.20
CA VAL A 45 22.54 8.23 9.16
C VAL A 45 21.72 7.64 10.30
N SER A 46 21.22 8.49 11.20
CA SER A 46 20.42 8.01 12.33
C SER A 46 19.00 7.57 11.97
N HIS A 47 18.40 6.67 12.76
CA HIS A 47 17.03 6.19 12.58
C HIS A 47 15.96 7.31 12.58
N GLU A 48 16.19 8.42 13.30
CA GLU A 48 15.30 9.58 13.25
C GLU A 48 15.42 10.37 11.93
N ALA A 49 16.58 10.39 11.28
CA ALA A 49 16.71 10.91 9.91
C ALA A 49 15.93 10.03 8.91
N VAL A 50 16.08 8.70 8.99
CA VAL A 50 15.29 7.74 8.18
C VAL A 50 13.79 7.94 8.41
N ARG A 51 13.36 8.11 9.67
CA ARG A 51 11.97 8.38 10.05
C ARG A 51 11.46 9.71 9.50
N PHE A 52 12.27 10.76 9.50
CA PHE A 52 11.92 12.06 8.92
C PHE A 52 11.74 11.96 7.40
N TRP A 53 12.68 11.32 6.69
CA TRP A 53 12.59 11.08 5.25
C TRP A 53 11.34 10.28 4.88
N TRP A 54 11.09 9.18 5.58
CA TRP A 54 9.86 8.40 5.47
C TRP A 54 8.63 9.30 5.64
N HIS A 55 8.58 10.09 6.71
CA HIS A 55 7.39 10.85 7.07
C HIS A 55 7.08 12.00 6.09
N ARG A 56 8.11 12.63 5.52
CA ARG A 56 8.05 13.76 4.58
C ARG A 56 7.93 13.30 3.11
N LEU A 57 8.74 12.36 2.67
CA LEU A 57 8.88 11.98 1.25
C LEU A 57 8.05 10.74 0.87
N GLY A 58 7.81 9.81 1.80
CA GLY A 58 6.97 8.63 1.56
C GLY A 58 5.59 8.94 0.95
N PRO A 59 4.86 9.98 1.40
CA PRO A 59 3.61 10.42 0.76
C PRO A 59 3.78 10.90 -0.69
N LEU A 60 4.91 11.54 -1.02
CA LEU A 60 5.20 12.04 -2.36
C LEU A 60 5.55 10.89 -3.31
N PHE A 61 6.39 9.96 -2.88
CA PHE A 61 6.71 8.74 -3.62
C PHE A 61 5.42 7.92 -3.88
N ALA A 62 4.54 7.78 -2.89
CA ALA A 62 3.25 7.12 -3.05
C ALA A 62 2.31 7.82 -4.03
N ALA A 63 2.31 9.16 -4.07
CA ALA A 63 1.49 9.93 -5.01
C ALA A 63 2.02 9.79 -6.45
N GLU A 64 3.33 9.88 -6.64
CA GLU A 64 4.00 9.76 -7.95
C GLU A 64 3.83 8.35 -8.54
N ILE A 65 4.05 7.29 -7.76
CA ILE A 65 3.80 5.90 -8.20
C ILE A 65 2.33 5.73 -8.63
N LYS A 66 1.37 6.27 -7.87
CA LYS A 66 -0.06 6.16 -8.22
C LYS A 66 -0.41 6.96 -9.46
N LYS A 67 0.19 8.15 -9.66
CA LYS A 67 0.02 8.93 -10.89
C LYS A 67 0.50 8.14 -12.11
N ARG A 68 1.70 7.54 -12.03
CA ARG A 68 2.28 6.70 -13.10
C ARG A 68 1.43 5.47 -13.39
N ARG A 69 0.94 4.76 -12.36
CA ARG A 69 0.07 3.58 -12.53
C ARG A 69 -1.31 3.90 -13.11
N VAL A 70 -1.96 4.97 -12.65
CA VAL A 70 -3.27 5.40 -13.18
C VAL A 70 -3.15 5.86 -14.64
N ALA A 71 -2.09 6.62 -14.98
CA ALA A 71 -1.83 7.01 -16.38
C ALA A 71 -1.55 5.80 -17.28
N GLY A 72 -0.95 4.73 -16.74
CA GLY A 72 -0.71 3.47 -17.44
C GLY A 72 -1.85 2.45 -17.38
N LEU A 73 -3.05 2.82 -16.88
CA LEU A 73 -4.25 1.97 -16.78
C LEU A 73 -4.04 0.60 -16.08
N LYS A 74 -3.03 0.47 -15.22
CA LYS A 74 -2.54 -0.83 -14.68
C LYS A 74 -3.40 -1.49 -13.58
N SER A 75 -4.66 -1.11 -13.43
CA SER A 75 -5.54 -1.62 -12.37
C SER A 75 -6.86 -2.09 -12.97
N SER A 76 -7.17 -3.37 -12.81
CA SER A 76 -8.30 -4.00 -13.49
C SER A 76 -9.64 -3.62 -12.85
N ARG A 77 -10.68 -3.43 -13.68
CA ARG A 77 -12.06 -3.18 -13.23
C ARG A 77 -12.90 -4.46 -13.13
N TRP A 78 -12.45 -5.56 -13.75
CA TRP A 78 -13.26 -6.76 -13.93
C TRP A 78 -13.72 -7.37 -12.59
N ARG A 79 -12.78 -7.79 -11.73
CA ARG A 79 -13.08 -8.38 -10.41
C ARG A 79 -12.22 -7.73 -9.33
N TRP A 80 -12.88 -7.20 -8.30
CA TRP A 80 -12.26 -6.69 -7.08
C TRP A 80 -12.55 -7.61 -5.90
N HIS A 81 -11.57 -7.84 -5.05
CA HIS A 81 -11.68 -8.59 -3.79
C HIS A 81 -11.55 -7.61 -2.62
N LEU A 82 -12.53 -7.63 -1.72
CA LEU A 82 -12.61 -6.75 -0.55
C LEU A 82 -12.57 -7.58 0.74
N ASP A 83 -11.66 -7.21 1.64
CA ASP A 83 -11.49 -7.83 2.95
C ASP A 83 -11.13 -6.76 4.01
N GLU A 84 -11.30 -7.09 5.28
CA GLU A 84 -10.83 -6.26 6.39
C GLU A 84 -10.05 -7.05 7.44
N MET A 85 -8.84 -6.59 7.78
CA MET A 85 -8.04 -7.19 8.83
C MET A 85 -8.10 -6.40 10.14
N PHE A 86 -8.25 -7.12 11.24
CA PHE A 86 -8.09 -6.57 12.59
C PHE A 86 -6.64 -6.10 12.82
N VAL A 87 -6.51 -4.89 13.35
CA VAL A 87 -5.25 -4.24 13.74
C VAL A 87 -5.39 -3.71 15.17
N LYS A 88 -4.33 -3.80 15.98
CA LYS A 88 -4.36 -3.33 17.40
C LYS A 88 -3.54 -2.05 17.55
N ILE A 89 -4.17 -0.98 18.03
CA ILE A 89 -3.56 0.34 18.25
C ILE A 89 -3.78 0.73 19.71
N ASN A 90 -2.70 0.78 20.51
CA ASN A 90 -2.74 1.09 21.95
C ASN A 90 -3.80 0.26 22.70
N GLY A 91 -3.80 -1.06 22.49
CA GLY A 91 -4.80 -1.99 23.02
C GLY A 91 -6.09 -2.06 22.18
N GLU A 92 -6.61 -0.93 21.70
CA GLU A 92 -7.88 -0.85 20.98
C GLU A 92 -7.89 -1.63 19.65
N ARG A 93 -8.97 -2.38 19.41
CA ARG A 93 -9.25 -3.02 18.12
C ARG A 93 -9.66 -1.96 17.10
N HIS A 94 -8.99 -1.98 15.96
CA HIS A 94 -9.26 -1.18 14.77
C HIS A 94 -9.31 -2.12 13.55
N TYR A 95 -9.79 -1.59 12.41
CA TYR A 95 -10.01 -2.33 11.17
C TYR A 95 -9.26 -1.66 10.02
N LEU A 96 -8.49 -2.43 9.27
CA LEU A 96 -7.92 -2.02 7.99
C LEU A 96 -8.71 -2.70 6.87
N TRP A 97 -9.53 -1.93 6.17
CA TRP A 97 -10.24 -2.32 4.96
C TRP A 97 -9.28 -2.24 3.77
N ARG A 98 -9.33 -3.23 2.87
CA ARG A 98 -8.44 -3.30 1.73
C ARG A 98 -9.15 -3.77 0.47
N ALA A 99 -8.90 -3.06 -0.63
CA ALA A 99 -9.38 -3.41 -1.95
C ALA A 99 -8.20 -3.87 -2.81
N VAL A 100 -8.39 -4.97 -3.51
CA VAL A 100 -7.39 -5.60 -4.38
C VAL A 100 -8.09 -6.03 -5.67
N ASP A 101 -7.47 -5.85 -6.84
CA ASP A 101 -8.00 -6.43 -8.08
C ASP A 101 -7.57 -7.89 -8.29
N HIS A 102 -8.03 -8.50 -9.38
CA HIS A 102 -7.67 -9.87 -9.73
C HIS A 102 -6.15 -10.05 -10.01
N GLU A 103 -5.44 -8.99 -10.42
CA GLU A 103 -3.98 -8.94 -10.64
C GLU A 103 -3.18 -8.75 -9.33
N GLY A 104 -3.87 -8.55 -8.20
CA GLY A 104 -3.23 -8.36 -6.90
C GLY A 104 -2.75 -6.94 -6.63
N GLU A 105 -3.06 -5.95 -7.50
CA GLU A 105 -2.80 -4.54 -7.20
C GLU A 105 -3.73 -4.07 -6.08
N VAL A 106 -3.13 -3.48 -5.04
CA VAL A 106 -3.84 -2.91 -3.89
C VAL A 106 -4.39 -1.55 -4.28
N LEU A 107 -5.66 -1.54 -4.66
CA LEU A 107 -6.41 -0.37 -5.14
C LEU A 107 -6.56 0.71 -4.06
N GLU A 108 -6.94 0.33 -2.85
CA GLU A 108 -7.22 1.25 -1.73
C GLU A 108 -7.01 0.56 -0.38
N SER A 109 -6.70 1.35 0.65
CA SER A 109 -6.45 0.87 2.03
C SER A 109 -6.90 1.92 3.04
N PHE A 110 -7.88 1.57 3.88
CA PHE A 110 -8.57 2.53 4.76
C PHE A 110 -8.71 2.02 6.19
N VAL A 111 -8.41 2.86 7.18
CA VAL A 111 -8.44 2.49 8.61
C VAL A 111 -9.66 3.08 9.31
N THR A 112 -10.40 2.27 10.07
CA THR A 112 -11.51 2.71 10.93
C THR A 112 -11.44 2.09 12.34
N LYS A 113 -12.13 2.71 13.31
CA LYS A 113 -12.31 2.15 14.66
C LYS A 113 -13.50 1.17 14.75
N LYS A 114 -14.54 1.37 13.93
CA LYS A 114 -15.72 0.50 13.84
C LYS A 114 -15.76 -0.25 12.51
N ARG A 115 -16.36 -1.44 12.52
CA ARG A 115 -16.73 -2.24 11.33
C ARG A 115 -18.25 -2.14 11.14
N ASP A 116 -18.68 -1.13 10.40
CA ASP A 116 -20.10 -0.80 10.21
C ASP A 116 -20.41 -0.41 8.74
N LYS A 117 -21.70 -0.23 8.43
CA LYS A 117 -22.17 0.18 7.09
C LYS A 117 -21.49 1.47 6.62
N LYS A 118 -21.32 2.47 7.51
CA LYS A 118 -20.77 3.80 7.17
C LYS A 118 -19.28 3.72 6.81
N ALA A 119 -18.53 2.82 7.47
CA ALA A 119 -17.16 2.48 7.13
C ALA A 119 -17.05 1.78 5.77
N ALA A 120 -17.81 0.70 5.54
CA ALA A 120 -17.83 -0.05 4.28
C ALA A 120 -18.22 0.85 3.10
N LEU A 121 -19.29 1.65 3.26
CA LEU A 121 -19.77 2.62 2.28
C LEU A 121 -18.72 3.68 1.93
N LYS A 122 -18.06 4.27 2.93
CA LYS A 122 -17.00 5.27 2.73
C LYS A 122 -15.80 4.67 2.02
N PHE A 123 -15.47 3.41 2.31
CA PHE A 123 -14.40 2.67 1.66
C PHE A 123 -14.72 2.36 0.18
N LEU A 124 -15.91 1.80 -0.11
CA LEU A 124 -16.40 1.55 -1.47
C LEU A 124 -16.46 2.84 -2.31
N LYS A 125 -17.15 3.89 -1.82
CA LYS A 125 -17.26 5.20 -2.51
C LYS A 125 -15.88 5.87 -2.72
N LYS A 126 -14.86 5.56 -1.90
CA LYS A 126 -13.47 6.04 -2.05
C LYS A 126 -12.67 5.26 -3.11
N ALA A 127 -12.85 3.93 -3.17
CA ALA A 127 -12.20 3.09 -4.18
C ALA A 127 -12.78 3.35 -5.58
N MET A 128 -14.11 3.35 -5.70
CA MET A 128 -14.81 3.55 -6.98
C MET A 128 -14.50 4.91 -7.63
N ARG A 129 -14.40 5.98 -6.82
CA ARG A 129 -14.03 7.33 -7.30
C ARG A 129 -12.64 7.39 -7.95
N LYS A 130 -11.74 6.45 -7.65
CA LYS A 130 -10.35 6.47 -8.13
C LYS A 130 -10.11 5.55 -9.32
N HIS A 131 -10.72 4.37 -9.30
CA HIS A 131 -10.41 3.29 -10.26
C HIS A 131 -11.56 3.00 -11.24
N GLY A 132 -12.73 3.60 -11.03
CA GLY A 132 -13.96 3.33 -11.76
C GLY A 132 -14.91 2.42 -10.98
N ARG A 133 -16.06 2.07 -11.58
CA ARG A 133 -16.93 1.02 -11.04
C ARG A 133 -16.36 -0.34 -11.45
N PRO A 134 -16.28 -1.33 -10.54
CA PRO A 134 -15.94 -2.70 -10.91
C PRO A 134 -17.17 -3.44 -11.46
N ASP A 135 -16.91 -4.49 -12.24
CA ASP A 135 -17.96 -5.36 -12.78
C ASP A 135 -18.40 -6.40 -11.75
N VAL A 136 -17.43 -6.97 -11.02
CA VAL A 136 -17.64 -7.93 -9.93
C VAL A 136 -16.94 -7.48 -8.64
N ILE A 137 -17.64 -7.60 -7.51
CA ILE A 137 -17.10 -7.39 -6.17
C ILE A 137 -17.23 -8.66 -5.35
N VAL A 138 -16.09 -9.33 -5.14
CA VAL A 138 -15.97 -10.43 -4.17
C VAL A 138 -15.79 -9.85 -2.77
N THR A 139 -16.60 -10.31 -1.80
CA THR A 139 -16.42 -9.98 -0.38
C THR A 139 -16.56 -11.22 0.51
N ASP A 140 -16.09 -11.13 1.75
CA ASP A 140 -16.61 -12.00 2.82
C ASP A 140 -18.09 -11.70 3.10
N ARG A 141 -18.79 -12.62 3.79
CA ARG A 141 -20.21 -12.56 4.18
C ARG A 141 -20.55 -11.49 5.24
N LEU A 142 -19.69 -10.48 5.43
CA LEU A 142 -19.94 -9.36 6.32
C LEU A 142 -21.15 -8.54 5.86
N ARG A 143 -22.23 -8.56 6.67
CA ARG A 143 -23.50 -7.83 6.43
C ARG A 143 -23.31 -6.33 6.08
N SER A 144 -22.24 -5.69 6.56
CA SER A 144 -21.91 -4.29 6.26
C SER A 144 -21.60 -4.02 4.78
N TYR A 145 -21.01 -4.98 4.04
CA TYR A 145 -20.77 -4.82 2.60
C TYR A 145 -22.09 -4.81 1.82
N GLY A 146 -22.93 -5.84 2.00
CA GLY A 146 -24.24 -5.92 1.33
C GLY A 146 -25.14 -4.72 1.65
N ALA A 147 -25.17 -4.27 2.91
CA ALA A 147 -25.90 -3.06 3.30
C ALA A 147 -25.36 -1.78 2.63
N ALA A 148 -24.03 -1.69 2.40
CA ALA A 148 -23.43 -0.55 1.71
C ALA A 148 -23.61 -0.59 0.19
N MET A 149 -23.57 -1.77 -0.43
CA MET A 149 -23.76 -1.93 -1.88
C MET A 149 -25.23 -1.77 -2.31
N LYS A 150 -26.19 -2.11 -1.43
CA LYS A 150 -27.60 -1.72 -1.62
C LYS A 150 -27.79 -0.20 -1.66
N GLU A 151 -27.01 0.57 -0.89
CA GLU A 151 -27.05 2.06 -0.93
C GLU A 151 -26.25 2.67 -2.09
N ILE A 152 -25.36 1.92 -2.72
CA ILE A 152 -24.62 2.35 -3.92
C ILE A 152 -25.40 1.98 -5.21
N GLY A 153 -26.36 1.05 -5.12
CA GLY A 153 -27.08 0.52 -6.28
C GLY A 153 -26.23 -0.47 -7.08
N ASN A 154 -25.44 -1.31 -6.40
CA ASN A 154 -24.56 -2.30 -7.03
C ASN A 154 -24.55 -3.68 -6.33
N ALA A 155 -25.62 -4.01 -5.60
CA ALA A 155 -25.71 -5.25 -4.82
C ALA A 155 -25.80 -6.53 -5.69
N ASP A 156 -26.25 -6.38 -6.94
CA ASP A 156 -26.18 -7.35 -8.04
C ASP A 156 -24.76 -7.85 -8.30
N ARG A 157 -23.75 -6.99 -8.09
CA ARG A 157 -22.33 -7.29 -8.37
C ARG A 157 -21.62 -8.03 -7.24
N GLN A 158 -22.33 -8.41 -6.17
CA GLN A 158 -21.72 -9.05 -5.00
C GLN A 158 -21.58 -10.57 -5.18
N GLU A 159 -20.35 -11.03 -5.38
CA GLU A 159 -20.00 -12.44 -5.21
C GLU A 159 -19.61 -12.72 -3.75
N THR A 160 -20.15 -13.79 -3.16
CA THR A 160 -19.60 -14.38 -1.92
C THR A 160 -19.51 -15.88 -2.08
N GLY A 161 -18.36 -16.46 -1.74
CA GLY A 161 -18.10 -17.89 -1.92
C GLY A 161 -16.86 -18.33 -1.17
N ARG A 162 -16.82 -19.61 -0.78
CA ARG A 162 -15.66 -20.20 -0.11
C ARG A 162 -14.43 -20.05 -1.03
N TRP A 163 -13.30 -19.63 -0.46
CA TRP A 163 -12.02 -19.39 -1.16
C TRP A 163 -11.99 -18.23 -2.18
N LEU A 164 -13.11 -17.62 -2.58
CA LEU A 164 -13.09 -16.51 -3.55
C LEU A 164 -12.34 -15.27 -3.03
N ASN A 165 -12.33 -15.04 -1.71
CA ASN A 165 -11.64 -13.89 -1.11
C ASN A 165 -10.13 -14.09 -0.88
N ASN A 166 -9.57 -15.27 -1.25
CA ASN A 166 -8.17 -15.63 -1.03
C ASN A 166 -7.17 -14.57 -1.57
N ARG A 167 -7.51 -13.84 -2.65
CA ARG A 167 -6.65 -12.78 -3.22
C ARG A 167 -6.49 -11.58 -2.27
N ALA A 168 -7.57 -11.17 -1.59
CA ALA A 168 -7.52 -10.11 -0.59
C ALA A 168 -6.83 -10.58 0.71
N GLU A 169 -7.13 -11.79 1.19
CA GLU A 169 -6.47 -12.40 2.36
C GLU A 169 -4.95 -12.51 2.18
N ASN A 170 -4.49 -13.02 1.03
CA ASN A 170 -3.06 -13.10 0.72
C ASN A 170 -2.39 -11.72 0.67
N SER A 171 -3.11 -10.68 0.21
CA SER A 171 -2.60 -9.30 0.22
C SER A 171 -2.30 -8.80 1.65
N HIS A 172 -2.98 -9.35 2.67
CA HIS A 172 -2.73 -9.00 4.07
C HIS A 172 -1.40 -9.55 4.61
N LEU A 173 -0.82 -10.59 4.01
CA LEU A 173 0.39 -11.25 4.53
C LEU A 173 1.64 -10.34 4.54
N PRO A 174 2.01 -9.60 3.47
CA PRO A 174 3.15 -8.66 3.50
C PRO A 174 2.95 -7.54 4.53
N PHE A 175 1.74 -7.01 4.64
CA PHE A 175 1.42 -5.93 5.59
C PHE A 175 1.51 -6.40 7.05
N ARG A 176 0.98 -7.60 7.35
CA ARG A 176 1.08 -8.24 8.68
C ARG A 176 2.54 -8.51 9.07
N ARG A 177 3.44 -8.78 8.11
CA ARG A 177 4.88 -8.93 8.38
C ARG A 177 5.50 -7.63 8.93
N ARG A 178 5.18 -6.43 8.40
CA ARG A 178 5.56 -5.16 9.07
C ARG A 178 4.86 -5.01 10.40
N GLU A 179 3.54 -5.16 10.45
CA GLU A 179 2.76 -4.86 11.65
C GLU A 179 3.35 -5.56 12.88
N ARG A 180 3.78 -6.82 12.72
CA ARG A 180 4.54 -7.57 13.71
C ARG A 180 5.95 -7.02 13.93
N ALA A 181 6.77 -6.86 12.89
CA ALA A 181 8.18 -6.46 12.98
C ALA A 181 8.44 -5.11 13.69
N MET A 182 7.52 -4.14 13.63
CA MET A 182 7.64 -2.88 14.38
C MET A 182 6.75 -2.82 15.64
N LEU A 183 6.38 -3.96 16.23
CA LEU A 183 5.62 -4.02 17.48
C LEU A 183 4.28 -3.24 17.42
N ARG A 184 3.55 -3.43 16.31
CA ARG A 184 2.33 -2.70 15.94
C ARG A 184 2.59 -1.21 15.71
N PHE A 185 1.60 -0.34 15.89
CA PHE A 185 1.58 0.95 15.18
C PHE A 185 0.74 2.01 15.95
N ARG A 186 1.35 2.69 16.94
CA ARG A 186 0.74 3.50 18.05
C ARG A 186 -0.29 4.63 17.73
N ARG A 187 -0.57 4.98 16.48
CA ARG A 187 -1.53 6.06 16.12
C ARG A 187 -2.25 5.75 14.80
N VAL A 188 -3.57 5.94 14.75
CA VAL A 188 -4.41 5.74 13.55
C VAL A 188 -3.89 6.50 12.33
N ARG A 189 -3.52 7.78 12.50
CA ARG A 189 -2.95 8.61 11.41
C ARG A 189 -1.65 8.01 10.84
N SER A 190 -0.79 7.46 11.69
CA SER A 190 0.46 6.80 11.29
C SER A 190 0.21 5.47 10.58
N LEU A 191 -0.77 4.68 11.05
CA LEU A 191 -1.18 3.44 10.39
C LEU A 191 -1.75 3.71 9.00
N GLN A 192 -2.66 4.68 8.89
CA GLN A 192 -3.28 5.07 7.61
C GLN A 192 -2.27 5.66 6.64
N LYS A 193 -1.33 6.50 7.11
CA LYS A 193 -0.19 6.98 6.29
C LYS A 193 0.62 5.79 5.77
N PHE A 194 0.98 4.84 6.64
CA PHE A 194 1.77 3.70 6.20
C PHE A 194 1.03 2.81 5.20
N ALA A 195 -0.18 2.35 5.51
CA ALA A 195 -0.95 1.48 4.63
C ALA A 195 -1.12 2.10 3.23
N ALA A 196 -1.38 3.40 3.15
CA ALA A 196 -1.51 4.11 1.88
C ALA A 196 -0.20 4.17 1.06
N ILE A 197 0.96 4.23 1.69
CA ILE A 197 2.27 4.29 1.01
C ILE A 197 2.76 2.87 0.67
N HIS A 198 2.71 1.96 1.65
CA HIS A 198 3.03 0.54 1.48
C HIS A 198 2.21 -0.12 0.38
N ALA A 199 0.92 0.23 0.21
CA ALA A 199 0.15 -0.22 -0.94
C ALA A 199 0.85 0.13 -2.27
N SER A 200 1.19 1.40 -2.50
CA SER A 200 1.91 1.83 -3.71
C SER A 200 3.29 1.18 -3.88
N VAL A 201 4.08 1.03 -2.81
CA VAL A 201 5.40 0.38 -2.85
C VAL A 201 5.27 -1.12 -3.13
N TYR A 202 4.27 -1.77 -2.53
CA TYR A 202 3.94 -3.16 -2.79
C TYR A 202 3.53 -3.34 -4.25
N ASN A 203 2.60 -2.52 -4.77
CA ASN A 203 2.15 -2.60 -6.16
C ASN A 203 3.32 -2.40 -7.13
N LEU A 204 4.21 -1.41 -6.89
CA LEU A 204 5.41 -1.19 -7.72
C LEU A 204 6.33 -2.41 -7.76
N PHE A 205 6.52 -3.10 -6.63
CA PHE A 205 7.44 -4.24 -6.51
C PHE A 205 6.76 -5.62 -6.54
N ASN A 206 5.45 -5.70 -6.79
CA ASN A 206 4.75 -6.95 -7.03
C ASN A 206 5.03 -7.37 -8.48
N SER A 207 5.80 -8.46 -8.63
CA SER A 207 6.21 -9.00 -9.94
C SER A 207 5.96 -10.51 -10.01
N GLU A 208 4.85 -10.94 -9.40
CA GLU A 208 4.25 -12.29 -9.37
C GLU A 208 5.21 -13.44 -9.71
N ARG A 209 6.21 -13.65 -8.84
CA ARG A 209 7.40 -14.48 -9.11
C ARG A 209 7.09 -15.92 -9.55
N SER A 210 5.92 -16.46 -9.21
CA SER A 210 5.46 -17.81 -9.57
C SER A 210 4.86 -17.91 -10.98
N LEU A 211 4.50 -16.81 -11.63
CA LEU A 211 3.82 -16.78 -12.94
C LEU A 211 4.73 -16.37 -14.09
N TYR A 212 5.95 -15.90 -13.80
CA TYR A 212 6.89 -15.38 -14.80
C TYR A 212 8.15 -16.22 -14.96
N SER A 213 8.60 -16.36 -16.21
CA SER A 213 9.93 -16.88 -16.53
C SER A 213 11.04 -16.09 -15.84
N ARG A 214 12.18 -16.75 -15.59
CA ARG A 214 13.31 -16.15 -14.84
C ARG A 214 13.85 -14.87 -15.47
N SER A 215 13.79 -14.76 -16.80
CA SER A 215 14.16 -13.59 -17.60
C SER A 215 13.16 -12.44 -17.45
N ASN A 216 11.86 -12.69 -17.58
CA ASN A 216 10.82 -11.68 -17.36
C ASN A 216 10.87 -11.16 -15.92
N PHE A 217 11.03 -12.04 -14.92
CA PHE A 217 11.21 -11.62 -13.53
C PHE A 217 12.47 -10.73 -13.31
N LYS A 218 13.60 -11.00 -13.99
CA LYS A 218 14.76 -10.09 -13.98
C LYS A 218 14.37 -8.71 -14.55
N ARG A 219 13.71 -8.69 -15.72
CA ARG A 219 13.29 -7.46 -16.43
C ARG A 219 12.33 -6.61 -15.60
N HIS A 220 11.26 -7.19 -15.04
CA HIS A 220 10.31 -6.46 -14.18
C HIS A 220 10.95 -5.95 -12.89
N ARG A 221 11.81 -6.73 -12.23
CA ARG A 221 12.55 -6.29 -11.04
C ARG A 221 13.48 -5.10 -11.34
N ALA A 222 14.14 -5.09 -12.49
CA ALA A 222 15.00 -4.00 -12.92
C ALA A 222 14.18 -2.73 -13.22
N ALA A 223 13.09 -2.87 -14.00
CA ALA A 223 12.20 -1.76 -14.33
C ALA A 223 11.59 -1.09 -13.09
N ALA A 224 11.08 -1.88 -12.13
CA ALA A 224 10.53 -1.34 -10.88
C ALA A 224 11.58 -0.61 -10.01
N LEU A 225 12.85 -1.07 -10.03
CA LEU A 225 13.95 -0.40 -9.32
C LEU A 225 14.37 0.91 -10.02
N ALA A 226 14.37 0.94 -11.35
CA ALA A 226 14.61 2.15 -12.13
C ALA A 226 13.50 3.18 -11.94
N GLU A 227 12.22 2.77 -11.99
CA GLU A 227 11.09 3.65 -11.70
C GLU A 227 11.19 4.26 -10.29
N TRP A 228 11.55 3.45 -9.27
CA TRP A 228 11.77 3.91 -7.90
C TRP A 228 12.92 4.92 -7.77
N ARG A 229 14.07 4.64 -8.41
CA ARG A 229 15.23 5.57 -8.43
C ARG A 229 14.86 6.90 -9.10
N ASN A 230 13.96 6.87 -10.07
CA ASN A 230 13.45 8.01 -10.81
C ASN A 230 12.17 8.63 -10.20
N LEU A 231 11.89 8.45 -8.90
CA LEU A 231 10.81 9.15 -8.19
C LEU A 231 11.26 10.54 -7.74
N CYS A 232 10.45 11.56 -8.07
CA CYS A 232 10.74 12.96 -7.76
C CYS A 232 12.12 13.42 -8.27
N THR A 233 12.42 13.15 -9.55
CA THR A 233 13.58 13.66 -10.29
C THR A 233 13.23 14.84 -11.21
N ALA A 234 11.96 15.29 -11.24
CA ALA A 234 11.41 16.25 -12.18
C ALA A 234 10.26 17.09 -11.58
#